data_AF-A0A960T3K0-F1
#
_entry.id   AF-A0A960T3K0-F1
#
_cell.length_a   1.000
_cell.length_b   1.000
_cell.length_c   1.000
_cell.angle_alpha   90.00
_cell.angle_beta   90.00
_cell.angle_gamma   90.00
#
_symmetry.space_group_name_H-M   'P 1'
#
loop_
_entity.id
_entity.type
_entity.pdbx_description
1 polymer ?
#
loop_
_entity_poly.entity_id
_entity_poly.type
_entity_poly.pdbx_seq_one_letter_code
_entity_poly.pdbx_strand_id
1 'polypeptide(L)' 'MIRILSAILTLSTLHASGTALSWKELPPLPDAHGFAGAFAGSVEGSLVVAGGANFPDKAPWEGGTKVWH' A
#
# COMPACT_ATOMS: atom_id res chain seq x y z
N MET A 1 46.83 -31.13 36.36
CA MET A 1 46.04 -30.91 35.13
C MET A 1 44.84 -30.04 35.48
N ILE A 2 44.82 -28.78 35.04
CA ILE A 2 43.79 -27.79 35.40
C ILE A 2 42.78 -27.72 34.24
N ARG A 3 41.53 -28.11 34.48
CA ARG A 3 40.44 -27.95 33.50
C ARG A 3 39.72 -26.64 33.79
N ILE A 4 40.04 -25.61 33.02
CA ILE A 4 39.33 -24.33 33.06
C ILE A 4 37.97 -24.54 32.40
N LEU A 5 36.92 -24.52 33.21
CA LEU A 5 35.53 -24.59 32.77
C LEU A 5 35.15 -23.22 32.19
N SER A 6 35.22 -23.06 30.87
CA SER A 6 34.70 -21.86 30.19
C SER A 6 33.18 -21.90 30.21
N ALA A 7 32.57 -21.12 31.09
CA ALA A 7 31.16 -20.81 31.06
C ALA A 7 30.88 -19.83 29.90
N ILE A 8 30.40 -20.35 28.78
CA ILE A 8 29.95 -19.53 27.65
C ILE A 8 28.57 -18.98 28.01
N LEU A 9 28.54 -17.73 28.46
CA LEU A 9 27.31 -16.97 28.70
C LEU A 9 26.69 -16.63 27.34
N THR A 10 25.72 -17.42 26.89
CA THR A 10 24.93 -17.10 25.70
C THR A 10 23.98 -15.94 26.02
N LEU A 11 24.32 -14.75 25.54
CA LEU A 11 23.46 -13.57 25.62
C LEU A 11 22.33 -13.71 24.59
N SER A 12 21.14 -14.12 25.04
CA SER A 12 19.96 -14.23 24.18
C SER A 12 19.42 -12.84 23.85
N THR A 13 19.48 -12.42 22.59
CA THR A 13 18.91 -11.16 22.12
C THR A 13 17.38 -11.28 21.97
N LEU A 14 16.62 -10.53 22.77
CA LEU A 14 15.19 -10.33 22.57
C LEU A 14 15.00 -9.51 21.28
N HIS A 15 14.55 -10.16 20.21
CA HIS A 15 14.14 -9.46 18.99
C HIS A 15 12.70 -8.99 19.15
N ALA A 16 12.49 -7.67 19.09
CA ALA A 16 11.17 -7.11 18.88
C ALA A 16 10.69 -7.52 17.48
N SER A 17 9.84 -8.55 17.39
CA SER A 17 9.14 -8.88 16.14
C SER A 17 8.10 -7.81 15.88
N GLY A 18 8.49 -6.76 15.17
CA GLY A 18 7.52 -5.89 14.51
C GLY A 18 6.79 -6.70 13.45
N THR A 19 5.46 -6.67 13.46
CA THR A 19 4.66 -7.23 12.37
C THR A 19 5.04 -6.50 11.08
N ALA A 20 5.65 -7.23 10.14
CA ALA A 20 5.94 -6.67 8.83
C ALA A 20 4.62 -6.34 8.12
N LEU A 21 4.50 -5.10 7.66
CA LEU A 21 3.38 -4.69 6.80
C LEU A 21 3.48 -5.47 5.49
N SER A 22 2.44 -6.23 5.15
CA SER A 22 2.33 -6.93 3.88
C SER A 22 1.42 -6.11 2.96
N TRP A 23 1.99 -5.64 1.85
CA TRP A 23 1.26 -4.95 0.81
C TRP A 23 0.76 -5.95 -0.22
N LYS A 24 -0.51 -5.81 -0.62
CA LYS A 24 -1.12 -6.58 -1.71
C LYS A 24 -1.83 -5.62 -2.65
N GLU A 25 -1.50 -5.72 -3.93
CA GLU A 25 -2.18 -4.98 -4.98
C GLU A 25 -3.59 -5.54 -5.21
N LEU A 26 -4.56 -4.64 -5.36
CA LEU A 26 -5.94 -4.97 -5.74
C LEU A 26 -6.09 -4.81 -7.26
N PRO A 27 -7.11 -5.43 -7.87
CA PRO A 27 -7.43 -5.14 -9.27
C PRO A 27 -7.60 -3.63 -9.49
N PRO A 28 -7.16 -3.10 -10.65
CA PRO A 28 -7.38 -1.69 -10.98
C PRO A 28 -8.87 -1.40 -11.11
N LEU A 29 -9.23 -0.11 -10.98
CA LEU A 29 -10.56 0.34 -11.38
C LEU A 29 -10.79 0.02 -12.87
N PRO A 30 -12.05 -0.16 -13.30
CA PRO A 30 -12.39 -0.47 -14.69
C PRO A 30 -12.26 0.76 -15.62
N ASP A 31 -11.12 1.43 -15.58
CA ASP A 31 -10.71 2.51 -16.48
C ASP A 31 -9.20 2.42 -16.71
N ALA A 32 -8.75 2.61 -17.95
CA ALA A 32 -7.35 2.46 -18.32
C ALA A 32 -6.43 3.56 -17.77
N HIS A 33 -6.99 4.75 -17.48
CA HIS A 33 -6.23 5.93 -17.06
C HIS A 33 -6.40 6.23 -15.56
N GLY A 34 -7.56 5.89 -14.99
CA GLY A 34 -7.92 6.13 -13.60
C GLY A 34 -8.56 7.50 -13.35
N PHE A 35 -8.85 7.79 -12.09
CA PHE A 35 -9.53 9.00 -11.66
C PHE A 35 -8.74 9.72 -10.58
N ALA A 36 -8.39 10.98 -10.80
CA ALA A 36 -7.74 11.82 -9.79
C ALA A 36 -8.78 12.43 -8.84
N GLY A 37 -8.47 12.48 -7.54
CA GLY A 37 -9.33 13.13 -6.54
C GLY A 37 -10.67 12.41 -6.30
N ALA A 38 -10.72 11.09 -6.50
CA ALA A 38 -11.87 10.29 -6.13
C ALA A 38 -12.02 10.19 -4.60
N PHE A 39 -13.25 10.04 -4.13
CA PHE A 39 -13.54 9.65 -2.75
C PHE A 39 -13.66 8.13 -2.67
N ALA A 40 -13.23 7.54 -1.55
CA ALA A 40 -13.35 6.11 -1.31
C ALA A 40 -13.84 5.81 0.11
N GLY A 41 -14.57 4.71 0.29
CA GLY A 41 -15.08 4.25 1.57
C GLY A 41 -15.54 2.80 1.53
N SER A 42 -15.79 2.21 2.70
CA SER A 42 -16.36 0.87 2.81
C SER A 42 -17.87 0.93 3.05
N VAL A 43 -18.63 0.12 2.32
CA VAL A 43 -20.07 -0.05 2.48
C VAL A 43 -20.36 -1.54 2.44
N GLU A 44 -20.92 -2.09 3.54
CA GLU A 44 -21.31 -3.51 3.62
C GLU A 44 -20.21 -4.50 3.19
N GLY A 45 -18.95 -4.22 3.57
CA GLY A 45 -17.79 -5.07 3.22
C GLY A 45 -17.27 -4.87 1.80
N SER A 46 -17.87 -3.97 1.01
CA SER A 46 -17.38 -3.58 -0.32
C SER A 46 -16.58 -2.28 -0.25
N LEU A 47 -15.49 -2.19 -1.01
CA LEU A 47 -14.80 -0.92 -1.25
C LEU A 47 -15.51 -0.17 -2.36
N VAL A 48 -16.03 1.02 -2.06
CA VAL A 48 -16.68 1.92 -3.01
C VAL A 48 -15.75 3.07 -3.32
N VAL A 49 -15.58 3.37 -4.61
CA VAL A 49 -14.83 4.53 -5.11
C VAL A 49 -15.77 5.34 -6.00
N ALA A 50 -15.86 6.65 -5.77
CA ALA A 50 -16.81 7.51 -6.45
C ALA A 50 -16.20 8.86 -6.86
N GLY A 51 -16.64 9.36 -8.00
CA GLY A 51 -16.25 10.66 -8.54
C GLY A 51 -14.82 10.68 -9.08
N GLY A 52 -14.16 11.83 -8.90
CA GLY A 52 -12.84 12.11 -9.46
C GLY A 52 -12.87 12.76 -10.84
N ALA A 53 -11.68 12.92 -11.41
CA ALA A 53 -11.46 13.53 -12.70
C ALA A 53 -10.61 12.63 -13.60
N ASN A 54 -11.08 12.41 -14.82
CA ASN A 54 -10.46 11.58 -15.84
C ASN A 54 -10.13 12.46 -17.05
N PHE A 55 -8.87 12.42 -17.50
CA PHE A 55 -8.35 13.21 -18.62
C PHE A 55 -7.51 12.27 -19.50
N PRO A 56 -8.14 11.49 -20.40
CA PRO A 56 -7.49 10.34 -21.02
C PRO A 56 -6.41 10.73 -22.04
N ASP A 57 -6.54 11.92 -22.66
CA ASP A 57 -5.66 12.34 -23.75
C ASP A 57 -4.46 13.19 -23.29
N LYS A 58 -4.67 14.14 -22.38
CA LYS A 58 -3.66 15.10 -21.91
C LYS A 58 -3.94 15.52 -20.48
N ALA A 59 -2.91 15.92 -19.73
CA ALA A 59 -3.10 16.41 -18.38
C ALA A 59 -3.93 17.72 -18.34
N PRO A 60 -4.57 18.06 -17.21
CA PRO A 60 -5.37 19.28 -17.08
C PRO A 60 -4.58 20.56 -17.42
N TRP A 61 -3.30 20.63 -17.05
CA TRP A 61 -2.43 21.79 -17.30
C TRP A 61 -1.92 21.89 -18.75
N GLU A 62 -2.20 20.89 -19.59
CA GLU A 62 -1.86 20.87 -21.02
C GLU A 62 -3.10 21.14 -21.90
N GLY A 63 -4.20 21.56 -21.28
CA GLY A 63 -5.49 21.77 -21.96
C GLY A 63 -6.24 20.46 -22.26
N GLY A 64 -6.01 19.42 -21.47
CA GLY A 64 -6.79 18.18 -21.55
C GLY A 64 -8.27 18.40 -21.29
N THR A 65 -9.11 17.60 -21.93
CA THR A 65 -10.57 17.61 -21.72
C THR A 65 -10.97 16.54 -20.72
N LYS A 66 -11.76 16.93 -19.71
CA LYS A 66 -12.31 15.98 -18.75
C LYS A 66 -13.41 15.14 -19.42
N VAL A 67 -13.35 13.82 -19.22
CA VAL A 67 -14.41 12.90 -19.60
C VAL A 67 -15.23 12.49 -18.37
N TRP A 68 -16.53 12.27 -18.58
CA TRP A 68 -17.48 11.77 -17.58
C TRP A 68 -17.95 10.38 -18.00
N HIS A 69 -18.16 9.48 -17.04
CA HIS A 69 -18.63 8.09 -17.24
C HIS A 69 -20.01 7.89 -16.63
#